data_AF-A0A7C2JI28-F1
#
_entry.id   AF-A0A7C2JI28-F1
#
_cell.length_a   1.000
_cell.length_b   1.000
_cell.length_c   1.000
_cell.angle_alpha   90.00
_cell.angle_beta   90.00
_cell.angle_gamma   90.00
#
_symmetry.space_group_name_H-M   'P 1'
#
loop_
_entity.id
_entity.type
_entity.pdbx_description
1 polymer ?
#
loop_
_entity_poly.entity_id
_entity_poly.type
_entity_poly.pdbx_seq_one_letter_code
_entity_poly.pdbx_strand_id
1 'polypeptide(L)'
;MSGYGVKAVKIDIKDLKNRVPDIIFKQGLDYFKEGRVKIKQWDTFSVLASVQGTYPYIVRLSADERTFEATCTCPYNYTCKHAVAVALKVIDEQTSKEQEIKADSANWREYFEKQIAIQQVDSDFSQEVRWKLVYIIHILENYWNIKPVKV
;
A
#
# COMPACT_ATOMS: atom_id res chain seq x y z
N MET A 1 13.26 23.16 -9.35
CA MET A 1 12.27 23.37 -8.26
C MET A 1 11.96 22.02 -7.63
N SER A 2 11.97 21.99 -6.30
CA SER A 2 12.14 20.83 -5.42
C SER A 2 11.17 19.68 -5.68
N GLY A 3 11.71 18.49 -5.98
CA GLY A 3 11.00 17.21 -5.92
C GLY A 3 10.81 16.79 -4.47
N TYR A 4 9.82 17.38 -3.80
CA TYR A 4 9.31 16.82 -2.55
C TYR A 4 8.59 15.52 -2.90
N GLY A 5 9.15 14.39 -2.46
CA GLY A 5 8.53 13.06 -2.58
C GLY A 5 7.13 13.11 -2.00
N VAL A 6 6.13 13.09 -2.87
CA VAL A 6 4.74 13.24 -2.46
C VAL A 6 4.30 11.93 -1.81
N LYS A 7 4.15 11.94 -0.48
CA LYS A 7 3.61 10.78 0.24
C LYS A 7 2.11 10.65 -0.01
N ALA A 8 1.69 9.42 -0.29
CA ALA A 8 0.29 9.07 -0.47
C ALA A 8 -0.52 9.28 0.82
N VAL A 9 -1.84 9.47 0.68
CA VAL A 9 -2.82 9.44 1.78
C VAL A 9 -2.45 8.31 2.73
N LYS A 10 -2.25 8.64 4.01
CA LYS A 10 -2.01 7.70 5.10
C LYS A 10 -2.87 8.08 6.29
N ILE A 11 -3.53 7.09 6.90
CA ILE A 11 -4.42 7.32 8.04
C ILE A 11 -4.02 6.33 9.14
N ASP A 12 -3.81 6.83 10.37
CA ASP A 12 -3.62 5.98 11.54
C ASP A 12 -4.97 5.67 12.21
N ILE A 13 -5.22 4.41 12.52
CA ILE A 13 -6.43 3.96 13.21
C ILE A 13 -6.56 4.56 14.63
N LYS A 14 -5.44 4.84 15.32
CA LYS A 14 -5.43 5.47 16.63
C LYS A 14 -5.90 6.91 16.53
N ASP A 15 -5.41 7.65 15.54
CA ASP A 15 -5.81 9.03 15.31
C ASP A 15 -7.29 9.13 14.94
N LEU A 16 -7.78 8.16 14.14
CA LEU A 16 -9.20 8.05 13.82
C LEU A 16 -10.06 7.80 15.07
N LYS A 17 -9.64 6.89 15.96
CA LYS A 17 -10.36 6.61 17.22
C LYS A 17 -10.40 7.82 18.15
N ASN A 18 -9.31 8.58 18.24
CA ASN A 18 -9.23 9.76 19.10
C ASN A 18 -10.09 10.94 18.60
N ARG A 19 -10.46 10.94 17.31
CA ARG A 19 -11.24 12.02 16.67
C ARG A 19 -12.75 11.90 16.86
N VAL A 20 -13.26 10.74 17.24
CA VAL A 20 -14.71 10.50 17.33
C VAL A 20 -15.08 9.76 18.61
N PRO A 21 -16.31 9.95 19.14
CA PRO A 21 -16.81 9.12 20.23
C PRO A 21 -16.89 7.64 19.83
N ASP A 22 -16.71 6.73 20.80
CA ASP A 22 -16.74 5.28 20.58
C ASP A 22 -17.98 4.79 19.82
N ILE A 23 -19.14 5.38 20.10
CA ILE A 23 -20.39 5.02 19.41
C ILE A 23 -20.34 5.35 17.91
N ILE A 24 -19.74 6.47 17.53
CA ILE A 24 -19.59 6.88 16.13
C ILE A 24 -18.56 5.98 15.45
N PHE A 25 -17.46 5.66 16.14
CA PHE A 25 -16.47 4.73 15.63
C PHE A 25 -17.09 3.35 15.36
N LYS A 26 -17.84 2.80 16.32
CA LYS A 26 -18.52 1.51 16.19
C LYS A 26 -19.49 1.49 15.02
N GLN A 27 -20.34 2.50 14.88
CA GLN A 27 -21.25 2.60 13.74
C GLN A 27 -20.51 2.69 12.39
N GLY A 28 -19.39 3.42 12.35
CA GLY A 28 -18.55 3.48 11.15
C GLY A 28 -17.91 2.15 10.80
N LEU A 29 -17.46 1.41 11.81
CA LEU A 29 -16.93 0.05 11.66
C LEU A 29 -18.00 -0.91 11.10
N ASP A 30 -19.23 -0.81 11.58
CA ASP A 30 -20.35 -1.63 11.08
C ASP A 30 -20.59 -1.34 9.59
N TYR A 31 -20.64 -0.06 9.20
CA TYR A 31 -20.81 0.34 7.79
C TYR A 31 -19.66 -0.14 6.88
N PHE A 32 -18.43 -0.12 7.38
CA PHE A 32 -17.27 -0.66 6.67
C PHE A 32 -17.40 -2.18 6.48
N LYS A 33 -17.70 -2.92 7.56
CA LYS A 33 -17.85 -4.39 7.52
C LYS A 33 -18.98 -4.84 6.61
N GLU A 34 -20.07 -4.07 6.55
CA GLU A 34 -21.20 -4.33 5.66
C GLU A 34 -20.93 -3.97 4.18
N GLY A 35 -19.72 -3.51 3.83
CA GLY A 35 -19.34 -3.21 2.45
C GLY A 35 -20.08 -1.99 1.86
N ARG A 36 -20.56 -1.08 2.70
CA ARG A 36 -21.37 0.07 2.25
C ARG A 36 -20.55 1.18 1.57
N VAL A 37 -19.23 1.07 1.59
CA VAL A 37 -18.29 2.07 1.05
C VAL A 37 -17.87 1.70 -0.36
N LYS A 38 -18.02 2.63 -1.30
CA LYS A 38 -17.51 2.52 -2.67
C LYS A 38 -16.56 3.68 -2.95
N ILE A 39 -15.28 3.39 -3.10
CA ILE A 39 -14.29 4.39 -3.54
C ILE A 39 -14.61 4.78 -4.97
N LYS A 40 -14.68 6.09 -5.23
CA LYS A 40 -14.98 6.69 -6.54
C LYS A 40 -13.72 7.23 -7.20
N GLN A 41 -12.87 7.86 -6.40
CA GLN A 41 -11.60 8.40 -6.84
C GLN A 41 -10.60 8.28 -5.70
N TRP A 42 -9.36 7.92 -6.03
CA TRP A 42 -8.25 7.89 -5.10
C TRP A 42 -7.06 8.58 -5.78
N ASP A 43 -6.69 9.74 -5.24
CA ASP A 43 -5.53 10.52 -5.67
C ASP A 43 -4.46 10.49 -4.57
N THR A 44 -3.29 11.06 -4.83
CA THR A 44 -2.17 11.04 -3.89
C THR A 44 -2.51 11.65 -2.53
N PHE A 45 -3.39 12.64 -2.46
CA PHE A 45 -3.72 13.37 -1.22
C PHE A 45 -5.16 13.24 -0.77
N SER A 46 -6.04 12.64 -1.58
CA SER A 46 -7.45 12.58 -1.24
C SER A 46 -8.15 11.34 -1.79
N VAL A 47 -9.20 10.93 -1.09
CA VAL A 47 -10.10 9.85 -1.46
C VAL A 47 -11.51 10.42 -1.50
N LEU A 48 -12.18 10.23 -2.63
CA LEU A 48 -13.61 10.49 -2.78
C LEU A 48 -14.35 9.15 -2.77
N ALA A 49 -15.31 9.00 -1.88
CA ALA A 49 -16.09 7.79 -1.74
C ALA A 49 -17.58 8.09 -1.61
N SER A 50 -18.39 7.12 -2.04
CA SER A 50 -19.82 7.09 -1.76
C SER A 50 -20.09 6.05 -0.68
N VAL A 51 -20.93 6.40 0.30
CA VAL A 51 -21.33 5.51 1.40
C VAL A 51 -22.83 5.35 1.38
N GLN A 52 -23.31 4.10 1.29
CA GLN A 52 -24.73 3.81 1.35
C GLN A 52 -25.24 3.95 2.79
N GLY A 53 -26.14 4.90 3.03
CA GLY A 53 -26.93 5.02 4.25
C GLY A 53 -28.42 4.98 3.93
N THR A 54 -29.20 5.82 4.62
CA THR A 54 -30.58 6.14 4.20
C THR A 54 -30.59 6.70 2.78
N TYR A 55 -29.58 7.50 2.43
CA TYR A 55 -29.28 7.99 1.10
C TYR A 55 -27.80 7.71 0.78
N PRO A 56 -27.38 7.74 -0.49
CA PRO A 56 -25.96 7.75 -0.81
C PRO A 56 -25.34 9.07 -0.36
N TYR A 57 -24.38 8.99 0.57
CA TYR A 57 -23.62 10.14 1.03
C TYR A 57 -22.24 10.17 0.36
N ILE A 58 -21.76 11.37 0.03
CA ILE A 58 -20.42 11.56 -0.51
C ILE A 58 -19.50 11.94 0.64
N VAL A 59 -18.36 11.27 0.71
CA VAL A 59 -17.30 11.54 1.67
C VAL A 59 -16.06 11.91 0.88
N ARG A 60 -15.46 13.05 1.24
CA ARG A 60 -14.12 13.43 0.79
C ARG A 60 -13.20 13.35 1.99
N LEU A 61 -12.19 12.51 1.89
CA LEU A 61 -11.12 12.39 2.85
C LEU A 61 -9.85 12.97 2.23
N SER A 62 -9.18 13.86 2.93
CA SER A 62 -7.88 14.40 2.53
C SER A 62 -6.88 14.11 3.64
N ALA A 63 -5.64 13.75 3.29
CA ALA A 63 -4.60 13.52 4.28
C ALA A 63 -3.28 14.15 3.84
N ASP A 64 -2.54 14.67 4.82
CA ASP A 64 -1.16 15.11 4.69
C ASP A 64 -0.25 14.25 5.59
N GLU A 65 1.02 14.65 5.75
CA GLU A 65 1.99 13.89 6.55
C GLU A 65 1.66 13.82 8.06
N ARG A 66 0.80 14.70 8.57
CA ARG A 66 0.56 14.88 10.00
C ARG A 66 -0.88 14.58 10.40
N THR A 67 -1.84 14.85 9.53
CA THR A 67 -3.26 14.78 9.86
C THR A 67 -4.11 14.39 8.65
N PHE A 68 -5.36 14.02 8.93
CA PHE A 68 -6.38 13.87 7.92
C PHE A 68 -7.63 14.69 8.28
N GLU A 69 -8.34 15.10 7.24
CA GLU A 69 -9.64 15.73 7.29
C GLU A 69 -10.65 14.89 6.53
N ALA A 70 -11.89 14.89 7.02
CA ALA A 70 -12.97 14.18 6.36
C ALA A 70 -14.24 15.04 6.38
N THR A 71 -14.80 15.25 5.20
CA THR A 71 -16.08 15.92 5.01
C THR A 71 -17.10 14.93 4.47
N CYS A 72 -18.35 15.06 4.89
CA CYS A 72 -19.44 14.19 4.46
C CYS A 72 -20.68 15.02 4.15
N THR A 73 -21.42 14.66 3.10
CA THR A 73 -22.69 15.34 2.73
C THR A 73 -23.87 14.99 3.65
N CYS A 74 -23.65 14.25 4.74
CA CYS A 74 -24.70 13.95 5.70
C CYS A 74 -24.99 15.16 6.59
N PRO A 75 -26.20 15.28 7.18
CA PRO A 75 -26.58 16.43 8.00
C PRO A 75 -25.84 16.54 9.35
N TYR A 76 -24.91 15.61 9.63
CA TYR A 76 -24.10 15.65 10.84
C TYR A 76 -22.87 16.52 10.61
N ASN A 77 -22.75 17.62 11.36
CA ASN A 77 -21.73 18.66 11.17
C ASN A 77 -20.31 18.30 11.64
N TYR A 78 -20.12 17.10 12.19
CA TYR A 78 -18.83 16.61 12.68
C TYR A 78 -18.41 15.36 11.92
N THR A 79 -17.24 14.82 12.26
CA THR A 79 -16.80 13.52 11.72
C THR A 79 -17.84 12.45 12.05
N CYS A 80 -18.56 12.01 11.02
CA CYS A 80 -19.67 11.08 11.14
C CYS A 80 -19.21 9.63 10.92
N LYS A 81 -20.11 8.68 11.19
CA LYS A 81 -19.89 7.26 10.90
C LYS A 81 -19.51 6.97 9.43
N HIS A 82 -20.02 7.75 8.46
CA HIS A 82 -19.66 7.57 7.05
C HIS A 82 -18.19 7.92 6.78
N ALA A 83 -17.71 9.00 7.39
CA ALA A 83 -16.30 9.39 7.33
C ALA A 83 -15.40 8.32 7.96
N VAL A 84 -15.80 7.79 9.12
CA VAL A 84 -15.10 6.66 9.77
C VAL A 84 -15.06 5.43 8.86
N ALA A 85 -16.20 5.05 8.26
CA ALA A 85 -16.27 3.88 7.38
C ALA A 85 -15.32 4.01 6.17
N VAL A 86 -15.22 5.21 5.59
CA VAL A 86 -14.30 5.49 4.48
C VAL A 86 -12.85 5.45 4.95
N ALA A 87 -12.54 6.06 6.09
CA ALA A 87 -11.20 6.01 6.66
C ALA A 87 -10.75 4.57 6.93
N LEU A 88 -11.62 3.72 7.48
CA LEU A 88 -11.35 2.29 7.68
C LEU A 88 -11.12 1.56 6.36
N LYS A 89 -11.91 1.85 5.32
CA LYS A 89 -11.71 1.27 3.99
C LYS A 89 -10.36 1.65 3.38
N VAL A 90 -9.92 2.89 3.58
CA VAL A 90 -8.61 3.38 3.14
C VAL A 90 -7.47 2.67 3.90
N ILE A 91 -7.59 2.52 5.22
CA ILE A 91 -6.60 1.81 6.05
C ILE A 91 -6.45 0.34 5.62
N ASP A 92 -7.58 -0.32 5.33
CA ASP A 92 -7.63 -1.70 4.86
C ASP A 92 -6.91 -1.90 3.50
N GLU A 93 -7.16 -1.00 2.54
CA GLU A 93 -6.49 -1.04 1.23
C GLU A 93 -4.99 -0.71 1.32
N GLN A 94 -4.58 0.20 2.22
CA GLN A 94 -3.17 0.48 2.50
C GLN A 94 -2.45 -0.73 3.08
N THR A 95 -3.06 -1.36 4.08
CA THR A 95 -2.48 -2.54 4.75
C THR A 95 -2.33 -3.70 3.77
N SER A 96 -3.33 -3.90 2.90
CA SER A 96 -3.30 -4.94 1.87
C SER A 96 -2.15 -4.72 0.87
N LYS A 97 -1.97 -3.49 0.38
CA LYS A 97 -0.84 -3.14 -0.52
C LYS A 97 0.52 -3.33 0.15
N GLU A 98 0.66 -2.93 1.42
CA GLU A 98 1.91 -3.13 2.16
C GLU A 98 2.24 -4.63 2.34
N GLN A 99 1.22 -5.47 2.53
CA GLN A 99 1.38 -6.92 2.62
C GLN A 99 1.74 -7.53 1.27
N GLU A 100 1.12 -7.09 0.17
CA GLU A 100 1.47 -7.51 -1.19
C GLU A 100 2.94 -7.17 -1.53
N ILE A 101 3.38 -5.94 -1.25
CA ILE A 101 4.77 -5.51 -1.46
C ILE A 101 5.73 -6.36 -0.61
N LYS A 102 5.39 -6.62 0.65
CA LYS A 102 6.21 -7.48 1.53
C LYS A 102 6.26 -8.92 1.03
N ALA A 103 5.14 -9.48 0.58
CA ALA A 103 5.07 -10.83 0.05
C ALA A 103 5.89 -10.99 -1.23
N ASP A 104 5.78 -10.03 -2.16
CA ASP A 104 6.57 -9.99 -3.39
C ASP A 104 8.07 -9.85 -3.08
N SER A 105 8.43 -8.95 -2.15
CA SER A 105 9.80 -8.78 -1.67
C SER A 105 10.33 -9.95 -0.84
N ALA A 106 9.46 -10.87 -0.39
CA ALA A 106 9.86 -12.09 0.30
C ALA A 106 10.04 -13.25 -0.71
N ASN A 107 9.37 -13.19 -1.86
CA ASN A 107 9.39 -14.25 -2.87
C ASN A 107 10.42 -14.06 -3.99
N TRP A 108 11.27 -13.04 -3.90
CA TRP A 108 12.35 -12.82 -4.88
C TRP A 108 13.32 -14.00 -5.00
N ARG A 109 13.46 -14.84 -3.96
CA ARG A 109 14.27 -16.08 -4.03
C ARG A 109 13.68 -17.10 -5.00
N GLU A 110 12.37 -17.36 -4.93
CA GLU A 110 11.71 -18.30 -5.85
C GLU A 110 11.69 -17.76 -7.29
N TYR A 111 11.47 -16.46 -7.44
CA TYR A 111 11.56 -15.77 -8.73
C TYR A 111 12.98 -15.87 -9.33
N PHE A 112 14.02 -15.62 -8.53
CA PHE A 112 15.41 -15.72 -8.97
C PHE A 112 15.80 -17.15 -9.30
N GLU A 113 15.40 -18.14 -8.48
CA GLU A 113 15.66 -19.56 -8.74
C GLU A 113 15.02 -20.04 -10.06
N LYS A 114 13.80 -19.60 -10.38
CA LYS A 114 13.16 -19.86 -11.69
C LYS A 114 13.96 -19.28 -12.86
N GLN A 115 14.51 -18.07 -12.72
CA GLN A 115 15.36 -17.45 -13.75
C GLN A 115 16.71 -18.17 -13.92
N ILE A 116 17.32 -18.64 -12.83
CA ILE A 116 18.52 -19.49 -12.89
C ILE A 116 18.22 -20.85 -13.56
N ALA A 117 17.05 -21.44 -13.29
CA ALA A 117 16.65 -22.72 -13.87
C ALA A 117 16.42 -22.66 -15.39
N ILE A 118 15.93 -21.54 -15.92
CA ILE A 118 15.72 -21.33 -17.37
C ILE A 118 17.05 -21.36 -18.15
N GLN A 119 18.19 -21.01 -17.53
CA GLN A 119 19.51 -21.09 -18.18
C GLN A 119 20.13 -22.50 -18.18
N GLN A 120 19.49 -23.51 -17.59
CA GLN A 120 20.04 -24.88 -17.55
C GLN A 120 19.59 -25.78 -18.71
N VAL A 121 18.86 -25.26 -19.70
CA VAL A 121 18.55 -26.01 -20.92
C VAL A 121 19.65 -25.75 -21.95
N ASP A 122 20.70 -26.57 -21.86
CA ASP A 122 21.44 -27.18 -22.98
C ASP A 122 22.66 -27.90 -22.38
N SER A 123 22.39 -29.05 -21.75
CA SER A 123 23.40 -30.01 -21.32
C SER A 123 23.67 -31.02 -22.44
N ASP A 124 24.32 -30.56 -23.51
CA ASP A 124 25.02 -31.46 -24.44
C ASP A 124 26.37 -30.88 -24.89
N PHE A 125 27.14 -30.38 -23.93
CA PHE A 125 28.54 -30.02 -24.16
C PHE A 125 29.44 -30.78 -23.19
N SER A 126 30.21 -31.69 -23.79
CA SER A 126 31.29 -32.47 -23.21
C SER A 126 32.28 -31.63 -22.40
N GLN A 127 32.61 -32.13 -21.20
CA GLN A 127 33.77 -31.87 -20.35
C GLN A 127 34.72 -30.73 -20.75
N GLU A 128 34.51 -29.52 -20.23
CA GLU A 128 35.59 -28.60 -19.83
C GLU A 128 35.11 -27.78 -18.62
N VAL A 129 36.04 -27.42 -17.72
CA VAL A 129 35.80 -26.87 -16.38
C VAL A 129 34.86 -25.65 -16.42
N ARG A 130 33.61 -25.82 -15.98
CA ARG A 130 32.63 -24.72 -15.88
C ARG A 130 32.81 -23.95 -14.58
N TRP A 131 33.68 -22.95 -14.56
CA TRP A 131 33.66 -21.96 -13.49
C TRP A 131 32.35 -21.15 -13.59
N LYS A 132 31.57 -21.08 -12.50
CA LYS A 132 30.44 -20.16 -12.45
C LYS A 132 30.94 -18.86 -11.84
N LEU A 133 30.84 -17.77 -12.60
CA LEU A 133 31.07 -16.44 -12.06
C LEU A 133 29.74 -15.88 -11.56
N VAL A 134 29.68 -15.59 -10.26
CA VAL A 134 28.60 -14.78 -9.69
C VAL A 134 29.16 -13.39 -9.45
N TYR A 135 28.48 -12.37 -9.96
CA TYR A 135 28.86 -10.99 -9.70
C TYR A 135 28.02 -10.45 -8.55
N ILE A 136 28.70 -9.94 -7.52
CA ILE A 136 28.04 -9.18 -6.44
C ILE A 136 28.16 -7.70 -6.81
N ILE A 137 27.01 -7.06 -6.99
CA ILE A 137 26.92 -5.62 -7.27
C ILE A 137 26.51 -4.92 -5.97
N HIS A 138 27.40 -4.08 -5.45
CA HIS A 138 27.09 -3.16 -4.38
C HIS A 138 26.68 -1.82 -4.99
N ILE A 139 25.46 -1.37 -4.73
CA ILE A 139 24.95 -0.09 -5.18
C ILE A 139 24.81 0.83 -3.96
N LEU A 140 25.52 1.95 -3.98
CA LEU A 140 25.48 3.01 -2.97
C LEU A 140 25.13 4.34 -3.66
N GLU A 141 24.78 5.36 -2.87
CA GLU A 141 24.25 6.62 -3.40
C GLU A 141 25.16 7.31 -4.42
N ASN A 142 26.49 7.16 -4.29
CA ASN A 142 27.48 7.88 -5.11
C ASN A 142 28.45 6.99 -5.90
N TYR A 143 28.35 5.67 -5.76
CA TYR A 143 29.16 4.74 -6.56
C TYR A 143 28.54 3.34 -6.57
N TRP A 144 28.97 2.53 -7.53
CA TRP A 144 28.69 1.12 -7.57
C TRP A 144 29.98 0.33 -7.72
N ASN A 145 29.98 -0.90 -7.19
CA ASN A 145 31.11 -1.81 -7.29
C ASN A 145 30.62 -3.20 -7.70
N ILE A 146 31.27 -3.80 -8.69
CA ILE A 146 30.99 -5.16 -9.13
C ILE A 146 32.22 -6.03 -8.85
N LYS A 147 32.06 -7.10 -8.06
CA LYS A 147 33.15 -8.07 -7.82
C LYS A 147 32.77 -9.44 -8.35
N PRO A 148 33.63 -10.08 -9.16
CA PRO A 148 33.44 -11.46 -9.52
C PRO A 148 33.74 -12.36 -8.32
N VAL A 149 32.81 -13.24 -8.00
CA VAL A 149 32.97 -14.32 -7.03
C VAL A 149 32.94 -15.63 -7.81
N LYS A 150 34.00 -16.41 -7.64
CA LYS A 150 34.10 -17.74 -8.23
C LYS A 150 33.34 -18.72 -7.34
N VAL A 151 32.38 -19.45 -7.92
CA VAL A 151 31.65 -20.56 -7.29
C VAL A 151 31.78 -21.83 -8.11
#